data_AF-D4I216-F1
#
_entry.id   AF-D4I216-F1
#
_cell.length_a   1.000
_cell.length_b   1.000
_cell.length_c   1.000
_cell.angle_alpha   90.00
_cell.angle_beta   90.00
_cell.angle_gamma   90.00
#
_symmetry.space_group_name_H-M   'P 1'
#
loop_
_entity.id
_entity.type
_entity.pdbx_description
1 polymer ?
#
loop_
_entity_poly.entity_id
_entity_poly.type
_entity_poly.pdbx_seq_one_letter_code
_entity_poly.pdbx_strand_id
1 'polypeptide(L)'
;MDWNSLFDPTTMPDCTGETDEPAARCHQEFTHQIKLVPAASETVNLNGIPWSVHFEDKKYNAQGKTDVAGKTGRTRTPQPKKFFALAGKLSEGYRRRGGSFGTLKEVDERKILLVTAPKYPEKEVSYCSGYDFITVVAARTAPRDWRWQGGFGLTAEGKGNQYRFINCGLRQLREFPLPSKGDYSVQRIMVVFQQGYTEYDIRKINEYTKVQKARIVYVKNKNELVDFLKRRKDKKRLIKKHGIFLSWHHQYCILSLRRR
;
A
#
# COMPACT_ATOMS: atom_id res chain seq x y z
N MET A 1 -1.89 29.58 -34.79
CA MET A 1 -1.24 30.15 -33.60
C MET A 1 -2.03 29.68 -32.39
N ASP A 2 -1.53 28.65 -31.72
CA ASP A 2 -2.22 27.98 -30.60
C ASP A 2 -2.04 28.78 -29.31
N TRP A 3 -3.12 29.36 -28.82
CA TRP A 3 -3.17 30.12 -27.56
C TRP A 3 -2.88 29.26 -26.30
N ASN A 4 -2.78 27.93 -26.44
CA ASN A 4 -2.47 27.01 -25.35
C ASN A 4 -0.97 26.88 -25.03
N SER A 5 -0.06 27.41 -25.86
CA SER A 5 1.39 27.33 -25.60
C SER A 5 1.92 28.48 -24.73
N LEU A 6 1.14 29.52 -24.48
CA LEU A 6 1.55 30.70 -23.69
C LEU A 6 1.44 30.49 -22.17
N PHE A 7 0.84 29.39 -21.73
CA PHE A 7 0.66 29.03 -20.33
C PHE A 7 1.30 27.68 -19.97
N ASP A 8 2.37 27.27 -20.65
CA ASP A 8 3.19 26.20 -20.10
C ASP A 8 4.05 26.80 -18.97
N PRO A 9 3.79 26.47 -17.69
CA PRO A 9 4.57 27.03 -16.58
C PRO A 9 6.07 26.74 -16.69
N THR A 10 6.50 25.81 -17.56
CA THR A 10 7.91 25.48 -17.80
C THR A 10 8.62 26.34 -18.85
N THR A 11 7.95 27.28 -19.53
CA THR A 11 8.57 28.13 -20.58
C THR A 11 9.08 29.49 -20.06
N MET A 12 9.39 29.61 -18.76
CA MET A 12 10.05 30.81 -18.26
C MET A 12 11.47 30.91 -18.87
N PRO A 13 11.83 32.04 -19.52
CA PRO A 13 13.13 32.19 -20.15
C PRO A 13 14.28 32.17 -19.14
N ASP A 14 15.42 31.63 -19.56
CA ASP A 14 16.69 31.69 -18.82
C ASP A 14 17.05 33.15 -18.55
N CYS A 15 17.16 33.51 -17.27
CA CYS A 15 17.65 34.82 -16.85
C CYS A 15 19.11 35.01 -17.26
N THR A 16 19.34 35.53 -18.46
CA THR A 16 20.65 36.00 -18.95
C THR A 16 20.61 37.47 -19.38
N GLY A 17 19.59 38.22 -18.97
CA GLY A 17 19.42 39.64 -19.31
C GLY A 17 20.05 40.59 -18.31
N GLU A 18 20.77 41.59 -18.82
CA GLU A 18 21.40 42.68 -18.07
C GLU A 18 20.41 43.44 -17.16
N THR A 19 20.99 43.97 -16.08
CA THR A 19 20.41 44.82 -15.05
C THR A 19 19.66 46.01 -15.63
N ASP A 20 18.33 45.96 -15.62
CA ASP A 20 17.40 47.09 -15.40
C ASP A 20 15.96 46.55 -15.18
N GLU A 21 15.81 45.83 -14.06
CA GLU A 21 14.58 45.32 -13.39
C GLU A 21 13.53 44.44 -14.13
N PRO A 22 12.92 43.45 -13.43
CA PRO A 22 12.97 43.21 -12.00
C PRO A 22 13.96 42.08 -11.70
N ALA A 23 15.07 42.42 -11.05
CA ALA A 23 15.96 41.46 -10.39
C ALA A 23 15.21 40.52 -9.42
N ALA A 24 13.97 40.87 -9.03
CA ALA A 24 13.07 40.06 -8.23
C ALA A 24 12.59 38.74 -8.92
N ARG A 25 12.62 38.63 -10.25
CA ARG A 25 12.20 37.39 -10.96
C ARG A 25 13.32 36.35 -11.11
N CYS A 26 14.59 36.76 -11.08
CA CYS A 26 15.73 35.87 -11.34
C CYS A 26 16.28 35.16 -10.09
N HIS A 27 15.91 35.61 -8.90
CA HIS A 27 16.20 34.91 -7.63
C HIS A 27 14.97 34.20 -7.03
N GLN A 28 13.93 34.01 -7.84
CA GLN A 28 12.68 33.43 -7.36
C GLN A 28 12.85 31.90 -7.19
N GLU A 29 12.91 31.43 -5.95
CA GLU A 29 12.90 29.99 -5.68
C GLU A 29 11.54 29.37 -6.07
N PHE A 30 11.56 28.38 -6.95
CA PHE A 30 10.39 27.58 -7.28
C PHE A 30 10.37 26.38 -6.35
N THR A 31 9.25 26.18 -5.66
CA THR A 31 9.14 25.07 -4.72
C THR A 31 7.86 24.30 -4.92
N HIS A 32 7.79 23.11 -4.34
CA HIS A 32 6.55 22.36 -4.19
C HIS A 32 6.63 21.46 -2.97
N GLN A 33 5.53 21.33 -2.25
CA GLN A 33 5.38 20.39 -1.15
C GLN A 33 4.09 19.60 -1.31
N ILE A 34 4.15 18.30 -1.02
CA ILE A 34 2.96 17.44 -1.00
C ILE A 34 2.61 17.19 0.45
N LYS A 35 1.34 17.34 0.78
CA LYS A 35 0.77 16.95 2.07
C LYS A 35 -0.20 15.79 1.86
N LEU A 36 0.09 14.65 2.47
CA LEU A 36 -0.80 13.51 2.43
C LEU A 36 -1.94 13.75 3.43
N VAL A 37 -3.18 13.60 2.98
CA VAL A 37 -4.36 13.72 3.82
C VAL A 37 -5.13 12.39 3.86
N PRO A 38 -5.78 12.04 4.98
CA PRO A 38 -6.60 10.84 5.04
C PRO A 38 -7.76 10.91 4.05
N ALA A 39 -8.16 9.75 3.51
CA ALA A 39 -9.20 9.70 2.48
C ALA A 39 -10.64 9.72 3.01
N ALA A 40 -10.84 9.43 4.29
CA ALA A 40 -12.18 9.33 4.88
C ALA A 40 -12.22 9.47 6.42
N SER A 41 -11.10 9.22 7.12
CA SER A 41 -11.03 9.25 8.59
C SER A 41 -9.91 10.20 9.00
N GLU A 42 -10.23 11.23 9.78
CA GLU A 42 -9.27 12.28 10.19
C GLU A 42 -8.13 11.78 11.09
N THR A 43 -8.22 10.55 11.59
CA THR A 43 -7.32 10.02 12.63
C THR A 43 -6.24 9.08 12.10
N VAL A 44 -6.15 8.87 10.79
CA VAL A 44 -5.12 7.98 10.21
C VAL A 44 -3.75 8.62 10.35
N ASN A 45 -2.86 8.00 11.12
CA ASN A 45 -1.47 8.46 11.24
C ASN A 45 -0.72 8.27 9.91
N LEU A 46 -0.32 9.39 9.30
CA LEU A 46 0.41 9.45 8.03
C LEU A 46 1.91 9.76 8.21
N ASN A 47 2.44 9.64 9.43
CA ASN A 47 3.86 9.82 9.71
C ASN A 47 4.70 8.66 9.15
N GLY A 48 5.91 8.96 8.70
CA GLY A 48 6.88 7.94 8.31
C GLY A 48 6.59 7.27 6.97
N ILE A 49 5.66 7.79 6.17
CA ILE A 49 5.33 7.24 4.85
C ILE A 49 6.47 7.59 3.89
N PRO A 50 7.11 6.59 3.24
CA PRO A 50 8.17 6.86 2.29
C PRO A 50 7.61 7.61 1.08
N TRP A 51 8.33 8.61 0.61
CA TRP A 51 8.00 9.36 -0.58
C TRP A 51 9.24 9.58 -1.43
N SER A 52 9.03 9.80 -2.72
CA SER A 52 10.09 10.14 -3.67
C SER A 52 9.55 11.02 -4.77
N VAL A 53 10.30 12.06 -5.14
CA VAL A 53 10.03 12.93 -6.28
C VAL A 53 11.08 12.69 -7.36
N HIS A 54 10.64 12.70 -8.62
CA HIS A 54 11.45 12.37 -9.77
C HIS A 54 11.27 13.43 -10.85
N PHE A 55 12.38 14.08 -11.19
CA PHE A 55 12.53 15.03 -12.28
C PHE A 55 13.24 14.35 -13.46
N GLU A 56 13.16 14.97 -14.63
CA GLU A 56 14.03 14.59 -15.76
C GLU A 56 15.51 14.78 -15.40
N ASP A 57 15.83 15.91 -14.77
CA ASP A 57 17.15 16.19 -14.22
C ASP A 57 17.29 15.58 -12.82
N LYS A 58 17.98 14.45 -12.75
CA LYS A 58 18.11 13.61 -11.54
C LYS A 58 18.71 14.33 -10.35
N LYS A 59 19.42 15.46 -10.54
CA LYS A 59 20.03 16.22 -9.44
C LYS A 59 18.99 16.82 -8.48
N TYR A 60 17.75 17.00 -8.93
CA TYR A 60 16.64 17.49 -8.11
C TYR A 60 15.79 16.36 -7.50
N ASN A 61 16.13 15.10 -7.76
CA ASN A 61 15.41 13.98 -7.16
C ASN A 61 15.62 13.98 -5.65
N ALA A 62 14.51 13.85 -4.93
CA ALA A 62 14.53 13.77 -3.48
C ALA A 62 13.68 12.60 -3.01
N GLN A 63 14.05 12.06 -1.86
CA GLN A 63 13.31 11.00 -1.20
C GLN A 63 13.37 11.20 0.30
N GLY A 64 12.38 10.66 1.00
CA GLY A 64 12.34 10.78 2.44
C GLY A 64 11.13 10.07 3.02
N LYS A 65 10.81 10.44 4.26
CA LYS A 65 9.58 10.03 4.93
C LYS A 65 8.76 11.26 5.27
N THR A 66 7.45 11.10 5.35
CA THR A 66 6.56 12.18 5.79
C THR A 66 6.73 12.49 7.27
N ASP A 67 6.47 13.74 7.63
CA ASP A 67 6.45 14.19 9.02
C ASP A 67 5.14 13.84 9.75
N VAL A 68 4.99 14.30 11.00
CA VAL A 68 3.79 14.06 11.84
C VAL A 68 2.52 14.62 11.21
N ALA A 69 2.63 15.69 10.40
CA ALA A 69 1.52 16.31 9.69
C ALA A 69 1.26 15.68 8.30
N GLY A 70 1.98 14.61 7.93
CA GLY A 70 1.86 13.95 6.63
C GLY A 70 2.52 14.73 5.49
N LYS A 71 3.34 15.74 5.78
CA LYS A 71 4.04 16.54 4.77
C LYS A 71 5.32 15.88 4.30
N THR A 72 5.57 16.00 3.01
CA THR A 72 6.84 15.62 2.37
C THR A 72 7.88 16.72 2.53
N GLY A 73 9.15 16.41 2.22
CA GLY A 73 10.19 17.42 2.12
C GLY A 73 9.89 18.40 0.98
N ARG A 74 10.12 19.69 1.23
CA ARG A 74 9.90 20.71 0.21
C ARG A 74 10.96 20.61 -0.87
N THR A 75 10.52 20.39 -2.10
CA THR A 75 11.40 20.33 -3.26
C THR A 75 11.62 21.73 -3.77
N ARG A 76 12.87 22.06 -4.12
CA ARG A 76 13.27 23.38 -4.60
C ARG A 76 13.99 23.24 -5.94
N THR A 77 13.65 24.11 -6.88
CA THR A 77 14.28 24.17 -8.19
C THR A 77 14.52 25.64 -8.57
N PRO A 78 15.59 25.94 -9.34
CA PRO A 78 15.87 27.30 -9.78
C PRO A 78 14.87 27.81 -10.83
N GLN A 79 14.15 26.89 -11.49
CA GLN A 79 13.15 27.16 -12.50
C GLN A 79 11.93 26.27 -12.29
N PRO A 80 10.76 26.61 -12.85
CA PRO A 80 9.62 25.70 -12.89
C PRO A 80 9.99 24.41 -13.61
N LYS A 81 9.88 23.28 -12.91
CA LYS A 81 10.14 21.95 -13.49
C LYS A 81 8.98 21.03 -13.22
N LYS A 82 8.61 20.28 -14.26
CA LYS A 82 7.67 19.16 -14.16
C LYS A 82 8.36 18.01 -13.43
N PHE A 83 7.64 17.39 -12.50
CA PHE A 83 8.08 16.20 -11.79
C PHE A 83 6.90 15.32 -11.45
N PHE A 84 7.20 14.05 -11.16
CA PHE A 84 6.21 13.15 -10.59
C PHE A 84 6.62 12.71 -9.20
N ALA A 85 5.63 12.59 -8.32
CA ALA A 85 5.83 12.09 -6.98
C ALA A 85 5.14 10.75 -6.76
N LEU A 86 5.76 9.95 -5.90
CA LEU A 86 5.27 8.66 -5.46
C LEU A 86 5.27 8.60 -3.94
N ALA A 87 4.25 7.96 -3.37
CA ALA A 87 4.12 7.77 -1.93
C ALA A 87 3.92 6.28 -1.56
N GLY A 88 4.37 5.92 -0.37
CA GLY A 88 4.17 4.61 0.23
C GLY A 88 4.84 3.46 -0.51
N LYS A 89 4.09 2.36 -0.68
CA LYS A 89 4.59 1.14 -1.33
C LYS A 89 5.05 1.38 -2.78
N LEU A 90 4.49 2.39 -3.45
CA LEU A 90 4.89 2.73 -4.82
C LEU A 90 6.29 3.34 -4.87
N SER A 91 6.59 4.26 -3.94
CA SER A 91 7.93 4.86 -3.83
C SER A 91 9.00 3.79 -3.55
N GLU A 92 8.74 2.93 -2.56
CA GLU A 92 9.64 1.80 -2.25
C GLU A 92 9.76 0.79 -3.41
N GLY A 93 8.65 0.53 -4.12
CA GLY A 93 8.62 -0.34 -5.28
C GLY A 93 9.46 0.21 -6.44
N TYR A 94 9.37 1.50 -6.70
CA TYR A 94 10.15 2.20 -7.73
C TYR A 94 11.65 2.12 -7.44
N ARG A 95 12.02 2.43 -6.19
CA ARG A 95 13.41 2.36 -5.72
C ARG A 95 14.00 0.96 -5.90
N ARG A 96 13.27 -0.08 -5.51
CA ARG A 96 13.72 -1.48 -5.63
C ARG A 96 13.86 -1.96 -7.08
N ARG A 97 13.14 -1.36 -8.01
CA ARG A 97 13.18 -1.69 -9.44
C ARG A 97 14.18 -0.84 -10.23
N GLY A 98 15.04 -0.09 -9.54
CA GLY A 98 16.06 0.73 -10.21
C GLY A 98 15.51 1.94 -10.95
N GLY A 99 14.34 2.46 -10.54
CA GLY A 99 13.79 3.68 -11.15
C GLY A 99 12.97 3.44 -12.41
N SER A 100 12.32 2.29 -12.54
CA SER A 100 11.30 2.04 -13.58
C SER A 100 10.23 1.08 -13.08
N PHE A 101 8.99 1.30 -13.50
CA PHE A 101 7.89 0.36 -13.27
C PHE A 101 7.69 -0.65 -14.41
N GLY A 102 8.45 -0.53 -15.50
CA GLY A 102 8.26 -1.36 -16.70
C GLY A 102 6.91 -1.07 -17.36
N THR A 103 6.23 -2.12 -17.82
CA THR A 103 4.94 -2.04 -18.56
C THR A 103 3.69 -1.97 -17.67
N LEU A 104 3.85 -1.69 -16.37
CA LEU A 104 2.73 -1.71 -15.41
C LEU A 104 1.89 -0.42 -15.48
N LYS A 105 0.87 -0.42 -16.35
CA LYS A 105 -0.08 0.69 -16.55
C LYS A 105 -0.75 1.19 -15.26
N GLU A 106 -1.10 0.29 -14.33
CA GLU A 106 -1.76 0.65 -13.06
C GLU A 106 -0.90 1.57 -12.15
N VAL A 107 0.42 1.64 -12.38
CA VAL A 107 1.32 2.44 -11.55
C VAL A 107 1.46 3.87 -12.10
N ASP A 108 1.33 4.04 -13.40
CA ASP A 108 1.38 5.36 -14.03
C ASP A 108 0.19 6.24 -13.64
N GLU A 109 -1.00 5.65 -13.49
CA GLU A 109 -2.20 6.34 -13.01
C GLU A 109 -2.09 6.88 -11.57
N ARG A 110 -1.11 6.37 -10.79
CA ARG A 110 -0.89 6.77 -9.40
C ARG A 110 0.27 7.74 -9.23
N LYS A 111 0.92 8.16 -10.32
CA LYS A 111 1.92 9.22 -10.30
C LYS A 111 1.22 10.55 -10.04
N ILE A 112 1.72 11.29 -9.07
CA ILE A 112 1.24 12.65 -8.82
C ILE A 112 2.10 13.57 -9.69
N LEU A 113 1.57 13.96 -10.85
CA LEU A 113 2.22 14.90 -11.75
C LEU A 113 2.06 16.33 -11.22
N LEU A 114 3.17 17.04 -11.09
CA LEU A 114 3.27 18.36 -10.47
C LEU A 114 4.28 19.24 -11.21
N VAL A 115 4.16 20.54 -10.96
CA VAL A 115 5.11 21.55 -11.42
C VAL A 115 5.52 22.40 -10.23
N THR A 116 6.81 22.70 -10.09
CA THR A 116 7.28 23.66 -9.09
C THR A 116 6.82 25.07 -9.45
N ALA A 117 6.36 25.82 -8.46
CA ALA A 117 5.78 27.14 -8.68
C ALA A 117 6.30 28.15 -7.64
N PRO A 118 6.18 29.47 -7.90
CA PRO A 118 6.53 30.49 -6.92
C PRO A 118 5.54 30.49 -5.75
N LYS A 119 5.90 31.15 -4.64
CA LYS A 119 5.04 31.35 -3.44
C LYS A 119 4.73 30.07 -2.65
N TYR A 120 5.66 29.12 -2.61
CA TYR A 120 5.59 27.97 -1.70
C TYR A 120 4.34 27.08 -1.82
N PRO A 121 3.92 26.66 -3.04
CA PRO A 121 2.70 25.87 -3.22
C PRO A 121 2.75 24.55 -2.42
N GLU A 122 1.61 24.21 -1.83
CA GLU A 122 1.35 22.94 -1.16
C GLU A 122 0.16 22.26 -1.85
N LYS A 123 0.30 20.99 -2.22
CA LYS A 123 -0.80 20.19 -2.78
C LYS A 123 -1.18 19.08 -1.81
N GLU A 124 -2.45 19.08 -1.42
CA GLU A 124 -3.03 18.01 -0.62
C GLU A 124 -3.41 16.83 -1.50
N VAL A 125 -3.04 15.62 -1.07
CA VAL A 125 -3.32 14.38 -1.80
C VAL A 125 -3.94 13.36 -0.84
N SER A 126 -5.14 12.92 -1.17
CA SER A 126 -5.84 11.86 -0.46
C SER A 126 -5.08 10.54 -0.57
N TYR A 127 -4.63 9.97 0.56
CA TYR A 127 -3.75 8.81 0.57
C TYR A 127 -4.46 7.50 0.94
N CYS A 128 -4.98 7.38 2.17
CA CYS A 128 -5.68 6.17 2.60
C CYS A 128 -6.72 6.46 3.69
N SER A 129 -7.70 5.56 3.82
CA SER A 129 -8.78 5.65 4.83
C SER A 129 -8.48 4.85 6.10
N GLY A 130 -7.38 4.11 6.14
CA GLY A 130 -6.96 3.33 7.30
C GLY A 130 -6.06 2.15 6.93
N TYR A 131 -5.51 1.52 7.95
CA TYR A 131 -4.58 0.42 7.86
C TYR A 131 -5.23 -0.91 8.18
N ASP A 132 -4.99 -1.89 7.32
CA ASP A 132 -5.37 -3.28 7.54
C ASP A 132 -4.15 -4.14 7.79
N PHE A 133 -4.27 -4.98 8.82
CA PHE A 133 -3.33 -6.04 9.13
C PHE A 133 -4.08 -7.35 8.96
N ILE A 134 -3.74 -8.08 7.90
CA ILE A 134 -4.52 -9.23 7.46
C ILE A 134 -3.69 -10.49 7.67
N THR A 135 -4.30 -11.53 8.21
CA THR A 135 -3.75 -12.89 8.18
C THR A 135 -4.73 -13.76 7.41
N VAL A 136 -4.24 -14.57 6.49
CA VAL A 136 -5.02 -15.49 5.67
C VAL A 136 -4.64 -16.91 6.06
N VAL A 137 -5.64 -17.69 6.43
CA VAL A 137 -5.50 -19.09 6.79
C VAL A 137 -6.31 -19.93 5.81
N ALA A 138 -5.65 -20.77 5.03
CA ALA A 138 -6.31 -21.78 4.22
C ALA A 138 -5.73 -23.16 4.52
N ALA A 139 -6.36 -23.85 5.46
CA ALA A 139 -6.06 -25.25 5.69
C ALA A 139 -7.17 -26.09 5.07
N ARG A 140 -6.89 -26.74 3.94
CA ARG A 140 -7.85 -27.62 3.31
C ARG A 140 -7.58 -29.05 3.75
N THR A 141 -8.51 -29.66 4.48
CA THR A 141 -8.65 -31.12 4.38
C THR A 141 -9.28 -31.38 3.03
N ALA A 142 -8.49 -31.81 2.03
CA ALA A 142 -9.11 -32.30 0.82
C ALA A 142 -9.89 -33.58 1.21
N PRO A 143 -11.21 -33.66 1.01
CA PRO A 143 -11.84 -34.97 0.98
C PRO A 143 -11.13 -35.77 -0.11
N ARG A 144 -10.80 -37.03 0.19
CA ARG A 144 -10.07 -37.95 -0.70
C ARG A 144 -10.72 -37.94 -2.09
N ASP A 145 -10.07 -37.28 -3.06
CA ASP A 145 -10.55 -37.28 -4.44
C ASP A 145 -10.04 -38.56 -5.12
N TRP A 146 -10.93 -39.52 -5.31
CA TRP A 146 -10.65 -40.86 -5.81
C TRP A 146 -10.18 -40.90 -7.27
N ARG A 147 -10.24 -39.76 -7.99
CA ARG A 147 -9.84 -39.63 -9.40
C ARG A 147 -8.33 -39.44 -9.62
N TRP A 148 -7.54 -39.26 -8.56
CA TRP A 148 -6.08 -39.12 -8.62
C TRP A 148 -5.35 -40.36 -8.08
N GLN A 149 -5.73 -41.54 -8.58
CA GLN A 149 -5.00 -42.80 -8.34
C GLN A 149 -3.75 -42.86 -9.22
N GLY A 150 -2.64 -42.32 -8.74
CA GLY A 150 -1.39 -42.40 -9.50
C GLY A 150 -0.21 -41.76 -8.80
N GLY A 151 0.13 -42.24 -7.60
CA GLY A 151 1.36 -41.83 -6.92
C GLY A 151 1.24 -41.91 -5.40
N PHE A 152 1.77 -43.00 -4.85
CA PHE A 152 2.21 -43.19 -3.46
C PHE A 152 1.67 -42.22 -2.39
N GLY A 153 0.68 -42.69 -1.61
CA GLY A 153 0.54 -42.33 -0.20
C GLY A 153 0.12 -40.89 0.13
N LEU A 154 -0.91 -40.35 -0.52
CA LEU A 154 -1.53 -39.08 -0.09
C LEU A 154 -2.42 -39.33 1.14
N THR A 155 -1.83 -39.26 2.33
CA THR A 155 -2.58 -39.25 3.59
C THR A 155 -3.56 -38.08 3.59
N ALA A 156 -4.79 -38.30 4.04
CA ALA A 156 -5.70 -37.21 4.35
C ALA A 156 -4.95 -36.25 5.29
N GLU A 157 -4.72 -35.00 4.89
CA GLU A 157 -4.10 -34.01 5.77
C GLU A 157 -4.89 -34.01 7.09
N GLY A 158 -4.27 -34.43 8.18
CA GLY A 158 -4.99 -34.65 9.43
C GLY A 158 -5.60 -33.35 9.97
N LYS A 159 -6.70 -33.45 10.73
CA LYS A 159 -7.31 -32.33 11.46
C LYS A 159 -6.26 -31.47 12.22
N GLY A 160 -5.18 -32.09 12.70
CA GLY A 160 -4.06 -31.41 13.35
C GLY A 160 -3.41 -30.29 12.51
N ASN A 161 -3.26 -30.48 11.20
CA ASN A 161 -2.72 -29.44 10.32
C ASN A 161 -3.68 -28.24 10.22
N GLN A 162 -4.99 -28.49 10.18
CA GLN A 162 -5.99 -27.43 10.13
C GLN A 162 -5.94 -26.51 11.35
N TYR A 163 -5.84 -27.09 12.55
CA TYR A 163 -5.74 -26.31 13.77
C TYR A 163 -4.39 -25.61 13.91
N ARG A 164 -3.30 -26.22 13.43
CA ARG A 164 -1.98 -25.57 13.42
C ARG A 164 -2.00 -24.25 12.65
N PHE A 165 -2.60 -24.21 11.46
CA PHE A 165 -2.64 -22.98 10.68
C PHE A 165 -3.55 -21.90 11.29
N ILE A 166 -4.66 -22.30 11.92
CA ILE A 166 -5.48 -21.38 12.72
C ILE A 166 -4.67 -20.78 13.86
N ASN A 167 -3.93 -21.61 14.59
CA ASN A 167 -3.08 -21.15 15.69
C ASN A 167 -1.98 -20.21 15.20
N CYS A 168 -1.36 -20.48 14.05
CA CYS A 168 -0.43 -19.56 13.40
C CYS A 168 -1.09 -18.22 13.04
N GLY A 169 -2.31 -18.26 12.47
CA GLY A 169 -3.10 -17.07 12.17
C GLY A 169 -3.37 -16.23 13.43
N LEU A 170 -3.85 -16.88 14.50
CA LEU A 170 -4.12 -16.24 15.79
C LEU A 170 -2.86 -15.66 16.43
N ARG A 171 -1.72 -16.36 16.34
CA ARG A 171 -0.42 -15.86 16.81
C ARG A 171 0.00 -14.64 15.99
N GLN A 172 -0.18 -14.66 14.68
CA GLN A 172 0.14 -13.53 13.81
C GLN A 172 -0.68 -12.28 14.17
N LEU A 173 -1.94 -12.43 14.59
CA LEU A 173 -2.77 -11.32 15.07
C LEU A 173 -2.20 -10.64 16.32
N ARG A 174 -1.53 -11.38 17.21
CA ARG A 174 -0.89 -10.83 18.42
C ARG A 174 0.25 -9.87 18.09
N GLU A 175 0.95 -10.12 16.98
CA GLU A 175 2.06 -9.27 16.52
C GLU A 175 1.59 -8.00 15.80
N PHE A 176 0.33 -7.94 15.39
CA PHE A 176 -0.21 -6.76 14.74
C PHE A 176 -0.43 -5.65 15.78
N PRO A 177 -0.39 -4.36 15.40
CA PRO A 177 -0.76 -3.28 16.32
C PRO A 177 -2.23 -3.43 16.74
N LEU A 178 -2.55 -2.97 17.95
CA LEU A 178 -3.93 -3.02 18.45
C LEU A 178 -4.86 -2.28 17.49
N PRO A 179 -6.07 -2.81 17.23
CA PRO A 179 -7.04 -2.11 16.42
C PRO A 179 -7.43 -0.81 17.13
N SER A 180 -7.76 0.19 16.34
CA SER A 180 -8.18 1.48 16.86
C SER A 180 -9.60 1.37 17.44
N LYS A 181 -9.88 2.14 18.49
CA LYS A 181 -11.20 2.16 19.15
C LYS A 181 -12.10 3.15 18.41
N GLY A 182 -13.13 2.65 17.73
CA GLY A 182 -14.24 3.45 17.19
C GLY A 182 -14.05 4.02 15.77
N ASP A 183 -12.85 4.45 15.40
CA ASP A 183 -12.56 5.15 14.13
C ASP A 183 -12.10 4.23 12.98
N TYR A 184 -11.88 2.94 13.25
CA TYR A 184 -11.39 1.94 12.30
C TYR A 184 -10.09 2.31 11.53
N SER A 185 -9.32 3.28 12.01
CA SER A 185 -8.03 3.70 11.44
C SER A 185 -7.03 2.55 11.41
N VAL A 186 -7.09 1.61 12.37
CA VAL A 186 -6.32 0.35 12.36
C VAL A 186 -7.26 -0.84 12.56
N GLN A 187 -7.23 -1.80 11.64
CA GLN A 187 -7.98 -3.05 11.74
C GLN A 187 -7.07 -4.27 11.70
N ARG A 188 -7.36 -5.24 12.57
CA ARG A 188 -6.84 -6.61 12.49
C ARG A 188 -7.90 -7.49 11.84
N ILE A 189 -7.53 -8.24 10.81
CA ILE A 189 -8.46 -9.11 10.09
C ILE A 189 -7.84 -10.50 9.93
N MET A 190 -8.60 -11.52 10.27
CA MET A 190 -8.28 -12.92 9.98
C MET A 190 -9.25 -13.43 8.91
N VAL A 191 -8.70 -13.81 7.76
CA VAL A 191 -9.46 -14.42 6.67
C VAL A 191 -9.23 -15.93 6.72
N VAL A 192 -10.30 -16.70 6.85
CA VAL A 192 -10.24 -18.16 7.01
C VAL A 192 -10.99 -18.83 5.86
N PHE A 193 -10.35 -19.79 5.20
CA PHE A 193 -11.07 -20.67 4.29
C PHE A 193 -11.94 -21.63 5.09
N GLN A 194 -13.25 -21.55 4.89
CA GLN A 194 -14.22 -22.24 5.76
C GLN A 194 -14.24 -23.76 5.56
N GLN A 195 -13.78 -24.25 4.41
CA GLN A 195 -13.88 -25.67 4.04
C GLN A 195 -13.14 -26.58 5.04
N GLY A 196 -13.88 -27.55 5.59
CA GLY A 196 -13.33 -28.55 6.50
C GLY A 196 -13.36 -28.17 7.99
N TYR A 197 -14.00 -27.05 8.35
CA TYR A 197 -14.29 -26.69 9.75
C TYR A 197 -15.75 -26.95 10.08
N THR A 198 -16.01 -27.56 11.23
CA THR A 198 -17.35 -27.75 11.78
C THR A 198 -17.89 -26.47 12.40
N GLU A 199 -19.18 -26.41 12.73
CA GLU A 199 -19.76 -25.29 13.47
C GLU A 199 -19.08 -25.06 14.83
N TYR A 200 -18.70 -26.15 15.51
CA TYR A 200 -17.95 -26.08 16.76
C TYR A 200 -16.61 -25.38 16.55
N ASP A 201 -15.87 -25.75 15.50
CA ASP A 201 -14.58 -25.16 15.17
C ASP A 201 -14.73 -23.67 14.86
N ILE A 202 -15.71 -23.31 14.02
CA ILE A 202 -16.01 -21.92 13.66
C ILE A 202 -16.31 -21.09 14.90
N ARG A 203 -17.11 -21.62 15.84
CA ARG A 203 -17.41 -20.96 17.11
C ARG A 203 -16.13 -20.70 17.92
N LYS A 204 -15.25 -21.69 18.03
CA LYS A 204 -13.98 -21.56 18.75
C LYS A 204 -13.03 -20.58 18.07
N ILE A 205 -12.90 -20.63 16.75
CA ILE A 205 -12.08 -19.67 15.98
C ILE A 205 -12.60 -18.24 16.20
N ASN A 206 -13.92 -18.03 16.16
CA ASN A 206 -14.53 -16.72 16.43
C ASN A 206 -14.22 -16.21 17.85
N GLU A 207 -14.33 -17.08 18.85
CA GLU A 207 -14.01 -16.78 20.25
C GLU A 207 -12.56 -16.30 20.39
N TYR A 208 -11.59 -17.07 19.87
CA TYR A 208 -10.18 -16.71 19.95
C TYR A 208 -9.83 -15.46 19.14
N THR A 209 -10.47 -15.27 17.98
CA THR A 209 -10.25 -14.09 17.15
C THR A 209 -10.78 -12.82 17.85
N LYS A 210 -11.91 -12.92 18.55
CA LYS A 210 -12.47 -11.84 19.36
C LYS A 210 -11.56 -11.45 20.51
N VAL A 211 -10.94 -12.42 21.19
CA VAL A 211 -9.92 -12.15 22.22
C VAL A 211 -8.75 -11.33 21.65
N GLN A 212 -8.37 -11.59 20.39
CA GLN A 212 -7.33 -10.81 19.70
C GLN A 212 -7.82 -9.46 19.15
N LYS A 213 -9.06 -9.05 19.47
CA LYS A 213 -9.73 -7.85 18.96
C LYS A 213 -9.69 -7.77 17.43
N ALA A 214 -9.74 -8.91 16.76
CA ALA A 214 -9.69 -8.98 15.31
C ALA A 214 -11.07 -9.27 14.73
N ARG A 215 -11.28 -8.81 13.49
CA ARG A 215 -12.43 -9.21 12.68
C ARG A 215 -12.10 -10.52 11.99
N ILE A 216 -13.06 -11.44 11.94
CA ILE A 216 -12.96 -12.65 11.12
C ILE A 216 -13.77 -12.51 9.83
N VAL A 217 -13.25 -13.09 8.75
CA VAL A 217 -13.92 -13.20 7.45
C VAL A 217 -13.74 -14.62 6.98
N TYR A 218 -14.85 -15.30 6.70
CA TYR A 218 -14.81 -16.62 6.09
C TYR A 218 -14.93 -16.51 4.58
N VAL A 219 -14.12 -17.27 3.86
CA VAL A 219 -14.16 -17.39 2.39
C VAL A 219 -14.26 -18.86 2.01
N LYS A 220 -14.95 -19.17 0.93
CA LYS A 220 -15.09 -20.55 0.45
C LYS A 220 -14.06 -20.91 -0.61
N ASN A 221 -13.58 -19.90 -1.36
CA ASN A 221 -12.73 -20.10 -2.52
C ASN A 221 -11.81 -18.89 -2.76
N LYS A 222 -10.92 -19.03 -3.74
CA LYS A 222 -9.97 -17.97 -4.14
C LYS A 222 -10.67 -16.69 -4.62
N ASN A 223 -11.81 -16.81 -5.32
CA ASN A 223 -12.51 -15.66 -5.86
C ASN A 223 -13.07 -14.78 -4.74
N GLU A 224 -13.66 -15.39 -3.71
CA GLU A 224 -14.14 -14.66 -2.53
C GLU A 224 -13.00 -13.95 -1.77
N LEU A 225 -11.81 -14.56 -1.71
CA LEU A 225 -10.62 -13.89 -1.17
C LEU A 225 -10.23 -12.67 -2.02
N VAL A 226 -10.22 -12.82 -3.35
CA VAL A 226 -9.90 -11.71 -4.28
C VAL A 226 -10.94 -10.60 -4.16
N ASP A 227 -12.23 -10.92 -4.08
CA ASP A 227 -13.31 -9.94 -3.89
C ASP A 227 -13.19 -9.21 -2.56
N PHE A 228 -12.85 -9.94 -1.49
CA PHE A 228 -12.56 -9.33 -0.20
C PHE A 228 -11.43 -8.30 -0.30
N LEU A 229 -10.30 -8.67 -0.95
CA LEU A 229 -9.16 -7.76 -1.15
C LEU A 229 -9.53 -6.57 -2.04
N LYS A 230 -10.33 -6.78 -3.09
CA LYS A 230 -10.82 -5.73 -3.98
C LYS A 230 -11.66 -4.72 -3.21
N ARG A 231 -12.59 -5.17 -2.36
CA ARG A 231 -13.36 -4.29 -1.47
C ARG A 231 -12.49 -3.46 -0.54
N ARG A 232 -11.29 -3.95 -0.14
CA ARG A 232 -10.33 -3.14 0.64
C ARG A 232 -9.70 -2.05 -0.21
N LYS A 233 -9.31 -2.38 -1.45
CA LYS A 233 -8.79 -1.43 -2.46
C LYS A 233 -9.82 -0.33 -2.73
N ASP A 234 -11.09 -0.69 -2.95
CA ASP A 234 -12.17 0.25 -3.26
C ASP A 234 -12.44 1.21 -2.09
N LYS A 235 -12.33 0.72 -0.86
CA LYS A 235 -12.41 1.55 0.35
C LYS A 235 -11.15 2.38 0.63
N LYS A 236 -10.16 2.38 -0.25
CA LYS A 236 -8.85 3.04 -0.08
C LYS A 236 -8.12 2.64 1.21
N ARG A 237 -8.28 1.38 1.64
CA ARG A 237 -7.60 0.85 2.82
C ARG A 237 -6.26 0.25 2.45
N LEU A 238 -5.23 0.66 3.19
CA LEU A 238 -3.87 0.23 2.92
C LEU A 238 -3.54 -1.01 3.74
N ILE A 239 -3.16 -2.09 3.08
CA ILE A 239 -2.81 -3.32 3.78
C ILE A 239 -1.30 -3.35 4.09
N LYS A 240 -0.95 -3.29 5.37
CA LYS A 240 0.44 -3.08 5.85
C LYS A 240 1.22 -4.39 6.01
N LYS A 241 0.60 -5.42 6.62
CA LYS A 241 1.22 -6.74 6.82
C LYS A 241 0.21 -7.82 6.44
N HIS A 242 0.70 -8.82 5.71
CA HIS A 242 -0.04 -10.02 5.36
C HIS A 242 0.74 -11.25 5.78
N GLY A 243 0.10 -12.15 6.52
CA GLY A 243 0.57 -13.54 6.71
C GLY A 243 -0.33 -14.48 5.91
N ILE A 244 0.25 -15.45 5.21
CA ILE A 244 -0.50 -16.48 4.48
C ILE A 244 -0.05 -17.84 4.97
N PHE A 245 -1.00 -18.66 5.43
CA PHE A 245 -0.78 -20.00 5.94
C PHE A 245 -1.63 -20.98 5.12
N LEU A 246 -1.00 -21.79 4.27
CA LEU A 246 -1.67 -22.70 3.31
C LEU A 246 -1.18 -24.14 3.50
N SER A 247 -2.02 -25.12 3.14
CA SER A 247 -1.66 -26.54 3.22
C SER A 247 -1.07 -27.16 1.94
N TRP A 248 -1.15 -26.52 0.77
CA TRP A 248 -0.66 -27.12 -0.48
C TRP A 248 0.86 -26.94 -0.70
N HIS A 249 1.54 -28.08 -0.74
CA HIS A 249 2.96 -28.34 -1.06
C HIS A 249 4.02 -27.78 -0.11
N HIS A 250 4.98 -28.67 0.17
CA HIS A 250 6.23 -28.45 0.89
C HIS A 250 6.89 -27.08 0.66
N GLN A 251 7.50 -26.61 1.75
CA GLN A 251 8.45 -25.50 1.88
C GLN A 251 7.88 -24.08 1.93
N TYR A 252 8.41 -23.38 2.93
CA TYR A 252 8.30 -21.97 3.25
C TYR A 252 7.10 -21.57 4.13
N CYS A 253 7.41 -21.30 5.41
CA CYS A 253 7.05 -20.02 6.00
C CYS A 253 7.35 -18.93 4.95
N ILE A 254 6.36 -18.57 4.13
CA ILE A 254 6.55 -17.53 3.13
C ILE A 254 6.60 -16.20 3.86
N LEU A 255 7.83 -15.75 4.09
CA LEU A 255 8.21 -14.35 4.13
C LEU A 255 7.41 -13.60 3.06
N SER A 256 6.80 -12.48 3.47
CA SER A 256 6.50 -11.33 2.63
C SER A 256 5.93 -11.64 1.23
N LEU A 257 4.65 -11.33 1.01
CA LEU A 257 4.12 -11.05 -0.34
C LEU A 257 4.85 -9.83 -0.98
N ARG A 258 6.11 -10.05 -1.35
CA ARG A 258 6.92 -9.41 -2.38
C ARG A 258 6.73 -10.29 -3.62
N ARG A 259 5.65 -10.11 -4.36
CA ARG A 259 5.58 -10.30 -5.83
C ARG A 259 4.15 -10.03 -6.28
N ARG A 260 4.10 -9.23 -7.34
CA ARG A 260 2.96 -8.59 -8.01
C ARG A 260 2.55 -7.28 -7.36
#